data_AF-A0A1G1HI25-F1
#
_entry.id   AF-A0A1G1HI25-F1
#
_cell.length_a   1.000
_cell.length_b   1.000
_cell.length_c   1.000
_cell.angle_alpha   90.00
_cell.angle_beta   90.00
_cell.angle_gamma   90.00
#
_symmetry.space_group_name_H-M   'P 1'
#
loop_
_entity.id
_entity.type
_entity.pdbx_description
1 polymer ?
#
loop_
_entity_poly.entity_id
_entity_poly.type
_entity_poly.pdbx_seq_one_letter_code
_entity_poly.pdbx_strand_id
1 'polypeptide(L)'
;AETDTSKNRFRRMLATYLRRLIMKNKEFILEEVLAVKGLMQLLMKQRNMNQEWTKEEIKEIKKHLKNISKVVPALLIFLLPGGSLLLPFFAEILDRRKTGRPPIQNP
;
A
#
# COMPACT_ATOMS: atom_id res chain seq x y z
N ALA A 1 30.24 -16.10 11.29
CA ALA A 1 30.74 -14.72 11.07
C ALA A 1 30.25 -14.15 9.73
N GLU A 2 30.39 -14.88 8.62
CA GLU A 2 30.10 -14.40 7.25
C GLU A 2 28.62 -14.09 6.96
N THR A 3 27.69 -14.84 7.56
CA THR A 3 26.24 -14.62 7.44
C THR A 3 25.77 -13.32 8.06
N ASP A 4 26.43 -12.86 9.13
CA ASP A 4 26.06 -11.64 9.87
C ASP A 4 26.51 -10.38 9.14
N THR A 5 27.66 -10.44 8.45
CA THR A 5 28.17 -9.35 7.60
C THR A 5 27.27 -9.12 6.38
N SER A 6 26.81 -10.18 5.72
CA SER A 6 25.91 -10.08 4.56
C SER A 6 24.56 -9.48 4.96
N LYS A 7 23.97 -9.96 6.07
CA LYS A 7 22.71 -9.44 6.62
C LYS A 7 22.81 -7.95 6.98
N ASN A 8 23.89 -7.53 7.62
CA ASN A 8 24.12 -6.13 7.96
C ASN A 8 24.38 -5.23 6.75
N ARG A 9 24.95 -5.76 5.66
CA ARG A 9 25.13 -5.02 4.41
C ARG A 9 23.79 -4.83 3.68
N PHE A 10 22.99 -5.89 3.62
CA PHE A 10 21.64 -5.85 3.05
C PHE A 10 20.72 -4.88 3.80
N ARG A 11 20.71 -4.93 5.14
CA ARG A 11 19.92 -4.00 5.97
C ARG A 11 20.29 -2.53 5.72
N ARG A 12 21.59 -2.22 5.59
CA ARG A 12 22.07 -0.86 5.27
C ARG A 12 21.62 -0.41 3.88
N MET A 13 21.73 -1.29 2.88
CA MET A 13 21.27 -1.02 1.52
C MET A 13 19.77 -0.74 1.49
N LEU A 14 18.96 -1.59 2.15
CA LEU A 14 17.52 -1.40 2.27
C LEU A 14 17.18 -0.10 2.99
N ALA A 15 17.84 0.21 4.11
CA ALA A 15 17.58 1.43 4.86
C ALA A 15 17.86 2.68 4.01
N THR A 16 18.95 2.71 3.24
CA THR A 16 19.26 3.83 2.33
C THR A 16 18.26 3.92 1.18
N TYR A 17 17.84 2.78 0.61
CA TYR A 17 16.83 2.73 -0.44
C TYR A 17 15.47 3.25 0.06
N LEU A 18 14.97 2.72 1.17
CA LEU A 18 13.71 3.14 1.78
C LEU A 18 13.74 4.61 2.18
N ARG A 19 14.84 5.08 2.78
CA ARG A 19 15.02 6.51 3.10
C ARG A 19 14.90 7.38 1.85
N ARG A 20 15.49 6.97 0.73
CA ARG A 20 15.39 7.70 -0.54
C ARG A 20 13.96 7.71 -1.08
N LEU A 21 13.23 6.59 -0.99
CA LEU A 21 11.83 6.52 -1.40
C LEU A 21 10.93 7.43 -0.56
N ILE A 22 11.08 7.39 0.77
CA ILE A 22 10.31 8.22 1.71
C ILE A 22 10.57 9.70 1.41
N MET A 23 11.83 10.10 1.23
CA MET A 23 12.18 11.50 0.95
C MET A 23 11.61 12.00 -0.39
N LYS A 24 11.55 11.13 -1.41
CA LYS A 24 10.98 11.48 -2.73
C LYS A 24 9.46 11.62 -2.71
N ASN A 25 8.78 10.87 -1.83
CA ASN A 25 7.32 10.83 -1.77
C ASN A 25 6.77 11.55 -0.52
N LYS A 26 7.58 12.38 0.14
CA LYS A 26 7.24 12.98 1.45
C LYS A 26 5.95 13.78 1.42
N GLU A 27 5.69 14.54 0.35
CA GLU A 27 4.49 15.37 0.23
C GLU A 27 3.23 14.52 0.13
N PHE A 28 3.23 13.51 -0.76
CA PHE A 28 2.13 12.56 -0.88
C PHE A 28 1.85 11.79 0.43
N ILE A 29 2.92 11.34 1.11
CA ILE A 29 2.78 10.65 2.40
C ILE A 29 2.18 11.59 3.45
N LEU A 30 2.62 12.85 3.50
CA LEU A 30 2.09 13.85 4.43
C LEU A 30 0.63 14.16 4.15
N GLU A 31 0.23 14.33 2.89
CA GLU A 31 -1.16 14.56 2.49
C GLU A 31 -2.07 13.40 2.95
N GLU A 32 -1.65 12.15 2.74
CA GLU A 32 -2.41 10.99 3.19
C GLU A 32 -2.47 10.87 4.71
N VAL A 33 -1.37 11.15 5.43
CA VAL A 33 -1.36 11.17 6.89
C VAL A 33 -2.29 12.26 7.45
N LEU A 34 -2.33 13.43 6.81
CA LEU A 34 -3.23 14.51 7.18
C LEU A 34 -4.70 14.14 6.94
N ALA A 35 -5.00 13.39 5.87
CA ALA A 35 -6.34 12.90 5.57
C ALA A 35 -6.91 11.94 6.64
N VAL A 36 -6.06 11.35 7.49
CA VAL A 36 -6.45 10.52 8.64
C VAL A 36 -6.21 11.15 10.01
N LYS A 37 -5.81 12.42 10.07
CA LYS A 37 -5.52 13.14 11.33
C LYS A 37 -6.68 13.13 12.34
N GLY A 38 -7.94 13.15 11.87
CA GLY A 38 -9.14 13.08 12.72
C GLY A 38 -9.45 11.68 13.26
N LEU A 39 -9.04 10.62 12.56
CA LEU A 39 -9.30 9.23 12.97
C LEU A 39 -8.63 8.92 14.31
N MET A 40 -7.41 9.42 14.54
CA MET A 40 -6.69 9.14 15.79
C MET A 40 -7.41 9.71 17.01
N GLN A 41 -8.00 10.89 16.91
CA GLN A 41 -8.77 11.48 18.01
C GLN A 41 -10.01 10.63 18.33
N LEU A 42 -10.74 10.18 17.30
CA LEU A 42 -11.90 9.30 17.46
C LEU A 42 -11.54 7.96 18.11
N LEU A 43 -10.43 7.34 17.69
CA LEU A 43 -9.95 6.09 18.28
C LEU A 43 -9.49 6.27 19.74
N MET A 44 -8.84 7.40 20.04
CA MET A 44 -8.36 7.72 21.38
C MET A 44 -9.50 8.02 22.37
N LYS A 45 -10.63 8.56 21.90
CA LYS A 45 -11.83 8.77 22.72
C LYS A 45 -12.27 7.46 23.39
N GLN A 46 -12.47 6.40 22.61
CA GLN A 46 -12.86 5.12 23.18
C GLN A 46 -11.74 4.51 24.04
N ARG A 47 -10.49 4.57 23.57
CA ARG A 47 -9.35 3.93 24.24
C ARG A 47 -9.00 4.55 25.60
N ASN A 48 -9.00 5.88 25.69
CA ASN A 48 -8.49 6.60 26.87
C ASN A 48 -9.62 7.05 27.81
N MET A 49 -10.84 7.25 27.30
CA MET A 49 -11.96 7.81 28.06
C MET A 49 -13.08 6.78 28.32
N ASN A 50 -12.96 5.54 27.83
CA ASN A 50 -13.98 4.48 27.92
C ASN A 50 -15.39 4.92 27.45
N GLN A 51 -15.45 5.94 26.59
CA GLN A 51 -16.69 6.51 26.12
C GLN A 51 -17.08 5.84 24.80
N GLU A 52 -18.33 5.41 24.70
CA GLU A 52 -18.85 4.80 23.47
C GLU A 52 -18.87 5.81 22.30
N TRP A 53 -18.70 5.29 21.10
CA TRP A 53 -18.84 6.09 19.88
C TRP A 53 -20.32 6.33 19.56
N THR A 54 -20.64 7.56 19.17
CA THR A 54 -21.96 7.85 18.58
C THR A 54 -22.06 7.27 17.17
N LYS A 55 -23.27 7.21 16.63
CA LYS A 55 -23.51 6.72 15.25
C LYS A 55 -22.78 7.58 14.22
N GLU A 56 -22.68 8.88 14.47
CA GLU A 56 -21.99 9.86 13.64
C GLU A 56 -20.47 9.62 13.66
N GLU A 57 -19.89 9.38 14.83
CA GLU A 57 -18.47 9.07 14.99
C GLU A 57 -18.10 7.74 14.32
N ILE A 58 -18.94 6.71 14.45
CA ILE A 58 -18.76 5.43 13.73
C ILE A 58 -18.77 5.66 12.21
N LYS A 59 -19.63 6.54 11.71
CA LYS A 59 -19.70 6.88 10.28
C LYS A 59 -18.41 7.58 9.82
N GLU A 60 -17.85 8.46 10.64
CA GLU A 60 -16.59 9.14 10.35
C GLU A 60 -15.38 8.18 10.40
N ILE A 61 -15.32 7.28 11.39
CA ILE A 61 -14.31 6.21 11.47
C ILE A 61 -14.35 5.34 10.20
N LYS A 62 -15.54 4.89 9.79
CA LYS A 62 -15.71 4.10 8.56
C LYS A 62 -15.26 4.86 7.31
N LYS A 63 -15.50 6.18 7.24
CA LYS A 63 -15.04 7.03 6.13
C LYS A 63 -13.51 7.09 6.08
N HIS A 64 -12.84 7.28 7.22
CA HIS A 64 -11.38 7.29 7.28
C HIS A 64 -10.77 5.92 6.92
N LEU A 65 -11.34 4.82 7.44
CA LEU A 65 -10.88 3.47 7.09
C LEU A 65 -11.07 3.15 5.60
N LYS A 66 -12.17 3.61 4.99
CA LYS A 66 -12.40 3.49 3.54
C LYS A 66 -11.39 4.29 2.72
N ASN A 67 -10.88 5.41 3.23
CA ASN A 67 -9.84 6.15 2.55
C ASN A 67 -8.48 5.45 2.67
N ILE A 68 -8.13 4.94 3.86
CA ILE A 68 -6.91 4.13 4.06
C ILE A 68 -6.91 2.89 3.14
N SER A 69 -8.04 2.21 3.00
CA SER A 69 -8.13 0.97 2.21
C SER A 69 -7.81 1.18 0.73
N LYS A 70 -7.87 2.40 0.19
CA LYS A 70 -7.47 2.72 -1.19
C LYS A 70 -5.96 2.56 -1.41
N VAL A 71 -5.16 2.71 -0.36
CA VAL A 71 -3.68 2.63 -0.41
C VAL A 71 -3.19 1.18 -0.18
N VAL A 72 -4.00 0.33 0.46
CA VAL A 72 -3.66 -1.06 0.79
C VAL A 72 -3.29 -1.92 -0.43
N PRO A 73 -4.02 -1.88 -1.57
CA PRO A 73 -3.64 -2.65 -2.76
C PRO A 73 -2.24 -2.31 -3.27
N ALA A 74 -1.89 -1.03 -3.31
CA ALA A 74 -0.57 -0.58 -3.73
C ALA A 74 0.53 -1.01 -2.74
N LEU A 75 0.24 -0.98 -1.43
CA LEU A 75 1.16 -1.46 -0.40
C LEU A 75 1.40 -2.97 -0.51
N LEU A 76 0.40 -3.79 -0.80
CA LEU A 76 0.55 -5.24 -0.98
C LEU A 76 1.51 -5.56 -2.12
N ILE A 77 1.34 -4.86 -3.25
CA ILE A 77 2.20 -4.92 -4.43
C ILE A 77 3.66 -4.58 -4.08
N PHE A 78 3.86 -3.56 -3.25
CA PHE A 78 5.18 -3.05 -2.87
C PHE A 78 5.86 -3.88 -1.76
N LEU A 79 5.08 -4.55 -0.90
CA LEU A 79 5.53 -5.31 0.27
C LEU A 79 5.91 -6.76 -0.08
N LEU A 80 5.28 -7.36 -1.09
CA LEU A 80 5.85 -8.53 -1.75
C LEU A 80 7.28 -8.17 -2.22
N PRO A 81 8.26 -9.09 -2.22
CA PRO A 81 9.61 -8.81 -2.74
C PRO A 81 9.53 -8.37 -4.21
N GLY A 82 9.41 -7.05 -4.43
CA GLY A 82 8.41 -6.48 -5.33
C GLY A 82 8.79 -6.38 -6.82
N GLY A 83 8.25 -7.28 -7.63
CA GLY A 83 8.24 -7.13 -9.10
C GLY A 83 8.02 -8.43 -9.84
N SER A 84 8.58 -9.53 -9.33
CA SER A 84 8.57 -10.83 -10.00
C SER A 84 7.19 -11.49 -10.07
N LEU A 85 6.34 -11.29 -9.06
CA LEU A 85 4.94 -11.75 -9.09
C LEU A 85 4.01 -10.79 -9.85
N LEU A 86 4.41 -9.51 -9.98
CA LEU A 86 3.63 -8.50 -10.70
C LEU A 86 3.70 -8.70 -12.20
N LEU A 87 4.87 -9.06 -12.72
CA LEU A 87 5.09 -9.32 -14.14
C LEU A 87 4.13 -10.39 -14.72
N PRO A 88 3.99 -11.60 -14.13
CA PRO A 88 3.03 -12.60 -14.61
C PRO A 88 1.58 -12.13 -14.43
N PHE A 89 1.24 -11.45 -13.33
CA PHE A 89 -0.10 -10.92 -13.11
C PHE A 89 -0.50 -9.85 -14.15
N PHE A 90 0.39 -8.90 -14.45
CA PHE A 90 0.17 -7.88 -15.47
C PHE A 90 0.18 -8.46 -16.89
N ALA A 91 1.04 -9.44 -17.16
CA ALA A 91 1.07 -10.15 -18.44
C ALA A 91 -0.27 -10.83 -18.72
N GLU A 92 -0.86 -11.51 -17.74
CA GLU A 92 -2.17 -12.16 -17.91
C GLU A 92 -3.30 -11.15 -18.14
N ILE A 93 -3.29 -9.99 -17.44
CA ILE A 93 -4.29 -8.93 -17.64
C ILE A 93 -4.20 -8.29 -19.04
N LEU A 94 -2.99 -8.15 -19.59
CA LEU A 94 -2.76 -7.63 -20.94
C LEU A 94 -3.11 -8.67 -22.01
N ASP A 95 -2.78 -9.94 -21.77
CA ASP A 95 -3.01 -11.04 -22.71
C ASP A 95 -4.51 -11.39 -22.84
N ARG A 96 -5.26 -11.32 -21.73
CA ARG A 96 -6.73 -11.46 -21.72
C ARG A 96 -7.47 -10.43 -22.57
N ARG A 97 -6.84 -9.33 -23.00
CA ARG A 97 -7.43 -8.34 -23.91
C ARG A 97 -7.16 -8.64 -25.39
N LYS A 98 -6.28 -9.60 -25.70
CA LYS A 98 -5.88 -9.96 -27.07
C LYS A 98 -6.61 -11.18 -27.62
N THR A 99 -7.48 -11.83 -26.84
CA THR A 99 -8.35 -12.96 -27.24
C THR A 99 -9.52 -12.57 -28.17
N GLY A 100 -9.33 -11.52 -28.98
CA GLY A 100 -10.28 -11.06 -30.01
C GLY A 100 -9.68 -11.06 -31.42
N ARG A 101 -8.57 -11.77 -31.68
CA ARG A 101 -8.09 -11.93 -33.06
C ARG A 101 -8.87 -13.05 -33.76
N PRO A 102 -9.71 -12.75 -34.77
CA PRO A 102 -10.33 -13.78 -35.57
C PRO A 102 -9.25 -14.56 -36.35
N PRO A 103 -9.47 -15.86 -36.60
CA PRO A 103 -8.50 -16.69 -37.33
C PRO A 103 -8.26 -16.09 -38.72
N ILE A 104 -6.97 -16.01 -39.08
CA ILE A 104 -6.55 -15.58 -40.42
C ILE A 104 -7.02 -16.68 -41.39
N GLN A 105 -8.08 -16.42 -42.14
CA GLN A 105 -8.46 -17.24 -43.28
C GLN A 105 -7.49 -16.91 -44.42
N ASN A 106 -6.60 -17.86 -44.71
CA ASN A 106 -5.79 -17.81 -45.91
C ASN A 106 -6.63 -18.32 -47.10
N PRO A 107 -6.49 -17.70 -48.29
CA PRO A 107 -7.18 -18.12 -49.50
C PRO A 107 -6.73 -19.50 -50.01
#